data_AF-A0A075MVE1-F1
#
_entry.id   AF-A0A075MVE1-F1
#
_cell.length_a   1.000
_cell.length_b   1.000
_cell.length_c   1.000
_cell.angle_alpha   90.00
_cell.angle_beta   90.00
_cell.angle_gamma   90.00
#
_symmetry.space_group_name_H-M   'P 1'
#
loop_
_entity.id
_entity.type
_entity.pdbx_description
1 polymer ?
#
loop_
_entity_poly.entity_id
_entity_poly.type
_entity_poly.pdbx_seq_one_letter_code
_entity_poly.pdbx_strand_id
1 'polypeptide(L)'
;MALIAPVIAATGFVFALLFYFMSTAAPEVQPPYTLQSGDAAIPCQNVVISEKDGDTYYTCPHPPNYTPDSPVAFNLPAPTYKKVLCAGHYGCSHRYGYQEIVPGNLLSEDQKRQVIDIAMNLPETRQNAGWKLDYFIVQPYDGDKWNANVQLFLAGLKQSPPSQGCGWYGSVDVDLETLKIRNISNLPPISTEKC
;
A
#
# COMPACT_ATOMS: atom_id res chain seq x y z
N MET A 1 -45.91 -75.33 29.51
CA MET A 1 -46.64 -74.49 30.47
C MET A 1 -45.97 -73.13 30.50
N ALA A 2 -46.74 -72.10 30.18
CA ALA A 2 -46.34 -70.71 30.03
C ALA A 2 -46.59 -69.91 31.32
N LEU A 3 -45.84 -68.81 31.49
CA LEU A 3 -46.12 -67.57 32.25
C LEU A 3 -44.96 -66.61 31.87
N ILE A 4 -45.08 -65.76 30.85
CA ILE A 4 -45.57 -64.37 30.81
C ILE A 4 -44.88 -63.42 31.82
N ALA A 5 -44.30 -62.34 31.25
CA ALA A 5 -43.44 -61.28 31.79
C ALA A 5 -44.13 -60.26 32.72
N PRO A 6 -43.42 -59.24 33.28
CA PRO A 6 -43.22 -57.98 32.53
C PRO A 6 -41.93 -57.16 32.79
N VAL A 7 -41.51 -56.43 31.74
CA VAL A 7 -41.13 -54.99 31.65
C VAL A 7 -40.14 -54.37 32.66
N ILE A 8 -39.09 -53.74 32.13
CA ILE A 8 -38.57 -52.35 32.38
C ILE A 8 -37.37 -52.18 31.40
N ALA A 9 -37.56 -51.55 30.23
CA ALA A 9 -37.38 -50.12 29.96
C ALA A 9 -35.95 -49.58 30.24
N ALA A 10 -35.12 -49.50 29.19
CA ALA A 10 -34.01 -48.55 29.09
C ALA A 10 -33.61 -48.33 27.62
N THR A 11 -34.52 -47.72 26.84
CA THR A 11 -34.14 -46.89 25.69
C THR A 11 -33.65 -45.55 26.22
N GLY A 12 -32.40 -45.17 25.93
CA GLY A 12 -31.87 -43.87 26.30
C GLY A 12 -30.55 -43.57 25.64
N PHE A 13 -30.60 -42.84 24.53
CA PHE A 13 -29.62 -41.82 24.14
C PHE A 13 -28.14 -42.24 24.02
N VAL A 14 -27.76 -42.73 22.84
CA VAL A 14 -26.40 -42.47 22.29
C VAL A 14 -26.57 -41.77 20.95
N PHE A 15 -27.08 -40.54 21.00
CA PHE A 15 -27.11 -39.60 19.88
C PHE A 15 -26.89 -38.19 20.44
N ALA A 16 -25.74 -37.97 21.08
CA ALA A 16 -25.28 -36.64 21.48
C ALA A 16 -23.80 -36.71 21.82
N LEU A 17 -22.92 -36.79 20.82
CA LEU A 17 -21.53 -36.32 20.90
C LEU A 17 -20.84 -36.33 19.51
N LEU A 18 -21.62 -36.02 18.46
CA LEU A 18 -21.14 -35.69 17.10
C LEU A 18 -21.42 -34.21 16.77
N PHE A 19 -21.30 -33.34 17.78
CA PHE A 19 -21.33 -31.87 17.61
C PHE A 19 -20.14 -31.21 18.34
N TYR A 20 -18.95 -31.76 18.15
CA TYR A 20 -17.70 -31.02 18.37
C TYR A 20 -17.18 -30.49 17.04
N PHE A 21 -18.08 -29.89 16.25
CA PHE A 21 -17.74 -29.13 15.06
C PHE A 21 -17.88 -27.65 15.37
N MET A 22 -16.77 -26.94 15.15
CA MET A 22 -16.71 -25.52 14.80
C MET A 22 -17.12 -24.54 15.90
N SER A 23 -16.28 -24.44 16.93
CA SER A 23 -16.02 -23.13 17.54
C SER A 23 -15.28 -22.27 16.50
N THR A 24 -16.04 -21.61 15.62
CA THR A 24 -15.58 -20.44 14.90
C THR A 24 -15.22 -19.40 15.96
N ALA A 25 -13.93 -19.25 16.24
CA ALA A 25 -13.45 -18.10 16.98
C ALA A 25 -13.85 -16.87 16.16
N ALA A 26 -14.86 -16.14 16.64
CA ALA A 26 -15.14 -14.81 16.13
C ALA A 26 -13.87 -13.98 16.33
N PRO A 27 -13.43 -13.18 15.33
CA PRO A 27 -12.29 -12.29 15.53
C PRO A 27 -12.63 -11.36 16.70
N GLU A 28 -11.77 -11.40 17.72
CA GLU A 28 -11.87 -10.56 18.89
C GLU A 28 -11.74 -9.10 18.43
N VAL A 29 -12.85 -8.35 18.51
CA VAL A 29 -12.88 -6.93 18.18
C VAL A 29 -12.10 -6.20 19.27
N GLN A 30 -10.81 -5.92 19.01
CA GLN A 30 -9.99 -5.16 19.94
C GLN A 30 -10.58 -3.75 20.13
N PRO A 31 -10.64 -3.23 21.38
CA PRO A 31 -11.11 -1.88 21.64
C PRO A 31 -10.22 -0.84 20.93
N PRO A 32 -10.73 0.37 20.64
CA PRO A 32 -9.94 1.41 20.00
C PRO A 32 -8.70 1.72 20.84
N TYR A 33 -7.52 1.43 20.27
CA TYR A 33 -6.23 1.64 20.92
C TYR A 33 -6.07 3.14 21.23
N THR A 34 -5.92 3.47 22.52
CA THR A 34 -5.62 4.85 22.93
C THR A 34 -4.12 5.06 22.78
N LEU A 35 -3.70 5.82 21.77
CA LEU A 35 -2.30 6.16 21.57
C LEU A 35 -1.76 6.91 22.79
N GLN A 36 -0.74 6.35 23.44
CA GLN A 36 -0.02 7.06 24.48
C GLN A 36 0.84 8.15 23.84
N SER A 37 0.86 9.33 24.45
CA SER A 37 1.39 10.59 23.90
C SER A 37 2.94 10.66 23.75
N GLY A 38 3.60 9.52 23.57
CA GLY A 38 5.03 9.39 23.20
C GLY A 38 5.27 8.44 22.03
N ASP A 39 4.20 7.88 21.45
CA ASP A 39 4.25 7.01 20.29
C ASP A 39 4.33 7.80 18.98
N ALA A 40 4.83 7.14 17.94
CA ALA A 40 5.07 7.71 16.62
C ALA A 40 3.83 8.41 16.02
N ALA A 41 4.04 9.39 15.14
CA ALA A 41 2.96 10.12 14.47
C ALA A 41 2.16 9.19 13.54
N ILE A 42 0.90 8.89 13.88
CA ILE A 42 0.08 7.93 13.12
C ILE A 42 0.13 8.21 11.61
N PRO A 43 0.40 7.20 10.75
CA PRO A 43 0.55 7.43 9.31
C PRO A 43 -0.75 7.82 8.60
N CYS A 44 -1.91 7.55 9.19
CA CYS A 44 -3.23 7.83 8.63
C CYS A 44 -4.31 7.92 9.73
N GLN A 45 -5.47 8.49 9.41
CA GLN A 45 -6.54 8.70 10.38
C GLN A 45 -7.29 7.41 10.79
N ASN A 46 -7.44 6.45 9.87
CA ASN A 46 -8.23 5.23 10.08
C ASN A 46 -7.36 3.99 10.31
N VAL A 47 -6.27 4.15 11.06
CA VAL A 47 -5.26 3.10 11.20
C VAL A 47 -5.82 1.85 11.89
N VAL A 48 -5.48 0.69 11.33
CA VAL A 48 -5.66 -0.61 11.97
C VAL A 48 -4.31 -1.08 12.47
N ILE A 49 -4.19 -1.25 13.79
CA ILE A 49 -2.96 -1.70 14.43
C ILE A 49 -3.01 -3.21 14.59
N SER A 50 -1.92 -3.90 14.24
CA SER A 50 -1.77 -5.33 14.50
C SER A 50 -0.37 -5.63 15.03
N GLU A 51 -0.27 -6.72 15.80
CA GLU A 51 1.00 -7.23 16.30
C GLU A 51 1.27 -8.60 15.69
N LYS A 52 2.48 -8.79 15.18
CA LYS A 52 2.91 -10.05 14.59
C LYS A 52 4.40 -10.25 14.82
N ASP A 53 4.78 -11.42 15.33
CA ASP A 53 6.17 -11.81 15.57
C ASP A 53 6.96 -10.81 16.45
N GLY A 54 6.28 -10.14 17.38
CA GLY A 54 6.85 -9.11 18.25
C GLY A 54 7.02 -7.73 17.60
N ASP A 55 6.59 -7.57 16.35
CA ASP A 55 6.54 -6.29 15.65
C ASP A 55 5.13 -5.70 15.66
N THR A 56 5.03 -4.37 15.66
CA THR A 56 3.78 -3.63 15.49
C THR A 56 3.66 -3.13 14.05
N TYR A 57 2.51 -3.38 13.43
CA TYR A 57 2.17 -2.93 12.08
C TYR A 57 0.96 -1.99 12.12
N TYR A 58 0.98 -1.01 11.24
CA TYR A 58 -0.06 -0.02 11.03
C TYR A 58 -0.55 -0.15 9.59
N THR A 59 -1.77 -0.64 9.40
CA THR A 59 -2.42 -0.71 8.10
C THR A 59 -3.37 0.45 7.95
N CYS A 60 -3.32 1.12 6.81
CA CYS A 60 -4.06 2.34 6.53
C CYS A 60 -5.13 2.12 5.47
N PRO A 61 -6.31 1.61 5.85
CA PRO A 61 -7.44 1.54 4.93
C PRO A 61 -8.00 2.92 4.62
N HIS A 62 -8.72 3.00 3.51
CA HIS A 62 -9.55 4.16 3.22
C HIS A 62 -10.57 4.43 4.33
N PRO A 63 -10.98 5.71 4.50
CA PRO A 63 -12.10 6.03 5.38
C PRO A 63 -13.38 5.28 4.94
N PRO A 64 -14.29 4.92 5.88
CA PRO A 64 -15.53 4.20 5.56
C PRO A 64 -16.43 4.86 4.50
N ASN A 65 -16.29 6.17 4.31
CA ASN A 65 -17.06 6.97 3.33
C ASN A 65 -16.23 7.36 2.09
N TYR A 66 -15.09 6.71 1.88
CA TYR A 66 -14.27 6.95 0.69
C TYR A 66 -15.04 6.56 -0.56
N THR A 67 -15.21 7.54 -1.44
CA THR A 67 -15.68 7.31 -2.80
C THR A 67 -14.56 7.77 -3.72
N PRO A 68 -13.97 6.87 -4.54
CA PRO A 68 -12.97 7.28 -5.49
C PRO A 68 -13.62 8.21 -6.52
N ASP A 69 -12.89 9.24 -6.94
CA ASP A 69 -13.32 10.25 -7.89
C ASP A 69 -13.33 9.73 -9.34
N SER A 70 -13.01 8.46 -9.54
CA SER A 70 -13.03 7.72 -10.81
C SER A 70 -13.12 6.21 -10.54
N PRO A 71 -13.45 5.39 -11.55
CA PRO A 71 -13.46 3.94 -11.39
C PRO A 71 -12.10 3.44 -10.90
N VAL A 72 -12.13 2.53 -9.93
CA VAL A 72 -10.92 1.87 -9.43
C VAL A 72 -10.31 1.04 -10.56
N ALA A 73 -9.11 1.43 -10.98
CA ALA A 73 -8.31 0.76 -11.99
C ALA A 73 -7.62 -0.48 -11.40
N PHE A 74 -6.92 -0.33 -10.27
CA PHE A 74 -6.24 -1.43 -9.59
C PHE A 74 -6.80 -1.63 -8.18
N ASN A 75 -7.21 -2.87 -7.88
CA ASN A 75 -7.62 -3.26 -6.54
C ASN A 75 -6.38 -3.63 -5.72
N LEU A 76 -5.85 -2.66 -4.96
CA LEU A 76 -4.61 -2.80 -4.20
C LEU A 76 -4.91 -2.99 -2.70
N PRO A 77 -4.06 -3.73 -1.96
CA PRO A 77 -4.19 -3.82 -0.51
C PRO A 77 -3.95 -2.45 0.13
N ALA A 78 -4.48 -2.20 1.32
CA ALA A 78 -4.18 -0.98 2.07
C ALA A 78 -2.67 -0.86 2.37
N PRO A 79 -2.08 0.35 2.25
CA PRO A 79 -0.71 0.59 2.69
C PRO A 79 -0.46 0.11 4.11
N THR A 80 0.71 -0.49 4.33
CA THR A 80 1.10 -1.03 5.64
C THR A 80 2.48 -0.54 6.02
N TYR A 81 2.62 -0.17 7.29
CA TYR A 81 3.83 0.39 7.87
C TYR A 81 4.26 -0.42 9.09
N LYS A 82 5.54 -0.72 9.20
CA LYS A 82 6.12 -1.37 10.39
C LYS A 82 6.64 -0.30 11.36
N LYS A 83 6.31 -0.42 12.65
CA LYS A 83 6.92 0.38 13.72
C LYS A 83 8.41 0.04 13.78
N VAL A 84 9.27 1.04 13.67
CA VAL A 84 10.71 0.86 13.80
C VAL A 84 11.27 1.81 14.84
N LEU A 85 12.28 1.37 15.58
CA LEU A 85 13.01 2.26 16.48
C LEU A 85 13.77 3.27 15.64
N CYS A 86 13.59 4.56 15.95
CA CYS A 86 14.37 5.60 15.31
C CYS A 86 15.82 5.52 15.79
N ALA A 87 16.69 4.90 15.01
CA ALA A 87 18.12 4.76 15.29
C ALA A 87 18.92 5.67 14.35
N GLY A 88 19.19 6.91 14.77
CA GLY A 88 20.00 7.85 14.00
C GLY A 88 20.74 8.84 14.89
N HIS A 89 21.99 9.18 14.51
CA HIS A 89 22.85 10.11 15.27
C HIS A 89 22.29 11.52 15.42
N TYR A 90 21.40 11.94 14.53
CA TYR A 90 20.79 13.28 14.51
C TYR A 90 19.43 13.34 15.21
N GLY A 91 18.99 12.23 15.83
CA GLY A 91 17.71 12.13 16.54
C GLY A 91 16.50 12.10 15.61
N CYS A 92 15.42 11.48 16.07
CA CYS A 92 14.07 11.70 15.55
C CYS A 92 13.29 12.49 16.60
N SER A 93 12.29 13.27 16.19
CA SER A 93 11.36 13.93 17.12
C SER A 93 10.58 12.94 18.01
N HIS A 94 10.52 11.66 17.59
CA HIS A 94 9.86 10.57 18.30
C HIS A 94 10.80 9.39 18.47
N ARG A 95 10.57 8.59 19.52
CA ARG A 95 11.35 7.37 19.78
C ARG A 95 11.19 6.32 18.67
N TYR A 96 10.05 6.33 17.98
CA TYR A 96 9.71 5.39 16.93
C TYR A 96 9.35 6.13 15.65
N GLY A 97 9.66 5.51 14.52
CA GLY A 97 9.22 5.91 13.18
C GLY A 97 8.52 4.75 12.47
N TYR A 98 8.36 4.90 11.16
CA TYR A 98 7.69 3.92 10.31
C TYR A 98 8.60 3.50 9.17
N GLN A 99 8.56 2.21 8.85
CA GLN A 99 9.09 1.68 7.61
C GLN A 99 7.92 1.23 6.73
N GLU A 100 7.86 1.76 5.52
CA GLU A 100 6.88 1.36 4.52
C GLU A 100 7.10 -0.10 4.09
N ILE A 101 6.03 -0.89 4.08
CA ILE A 101 6.06 -2.27 3.60
C ILE A 101 5.37 -2.31 2.25
N VAL A 102 6.18 -2.31 1.19
CA VAL A 102 5.70 -2.44 -0.19
C VAL A 102 5.69 -3.93 -0.57
N PRO A 103 4.52 -4.54 -0.88
CA PRO A 103 4.49 -5.92 -1.34
C PRO A 103 5.29 -6.08 -2.63
N GLY A 104 6.17 -7.10 -2.70
CA GLY A 104 7.02 -7.32 -3.87
C GLY A 104 6.24 -7.59 -5.17
N ASN A 105 5.00 -8.03 -5.06
CA ASN A 105 4.07 -8.30 -6.15
C ASN A 105 2.84 -7.36 -6.15
N LEU A 106 3.00 -6.14 -5.64
CA LEU A 106 1.91 -5.15 -5.56
C LEU A 106 1.27 -4.86 -6.93
N LEU A 107 2.08 -4.83 -8.00
CA LEU A 107 1.64 -4.68 -9.37
C LEU A 107 2.17 -5.81 -10.24
N SER A 108 1.35 -6.31 -11.16
CA SER A 108 1.79 -7.16 -12.26
C SER A 108 2.64 -6.36 -13.26
N GLU A 109 3.43 -7.05 -14.09
CA GLU A 109 4.24 -6.38 -15.12
C GLU A 109 3.39 -5.65 -16.16
N ASP A 110 2.17 -6.12 -16.44
CA ASP A 110 1.25 -5.45 -17.36
C ASP A 110 0.67 -4.18 -16.73
N GLN A 111 0.37 -4.20 -15.43
CA GLN A 111 -0.08 -3.01 -14.69
C GLN A 111 1.04 -1.96 -14.61
N LYS A 112 2.28 -2.38 -14.34
CA LYS A 112 3.45 -1.47 -14.37
C LYS A 112 3.60 -0.82 -15.74
N ARG A 113 3.52 -1.60 -16.82
CA ARG A 113 3.56 -1.07 -18.19
C ARG A 113 2.45 -0.08 -18.46
N GLN A 114 1.21 -0.38 -18.04
CA GLN A 114 0.09 0.55 -18.18
C GLN A 114 0.36 1.91 -17.51
N VAL A 115 0.96 1.91 -16.31
CA VAL A 115 1.32 3.14 -15.59
C VAL A 115 2.45 3.89 -16.30
N ILE A 116 3.48 3.18 -16.75
CA ILE A 116 4.59 3.77 -17.51
C ILE A 116 4.07 4.40 -18.80
N ASP A 117 3.15 3.73 -19.51
CA ASP A 117 2.55 4.22 -20.74
C ASP A 117 1.78 5.53 -20.52
N ILE A 118 1.12 5.71 -19.37
CA ILE A 118 0.46 6.98 -19.04
C ILE A 118 1.48 8.12 -19.02
N ALA A 119 2.62 7.94 -18.33
CA ALA A 119 3.68 8.94 -18.27
C ALA A 119 4.34 9.19 -19.65
N MET A 120 4.59 8.12 -20.41
CA MET A 120 5.22 8.20 -21.73
C MET A 120 4.29 8.77 -22.81
N ASN A 121 2.98 8.80 -22.57
CA ASN A 121 2.00 9.36 -23.50
C ASN A 121 1.62 10.83 -23.22
N LEU A 122 2.22 11.45 -22.20
CA LEU A 122 2.09 12.87 -21.93
C LEU A 122 2.52 13.73 -23.14
N PRO A 123 1.85 14.87 -23.41
CA PRO A 123 2.28 15.80 -24.44
C PRO A 123 3.75 16.24 -24.28
N GLU A 124 4.19 16.49 -23.05
CA GLU A 124 5.53 16.97 -22.69
C GLU A 124 6.62 15.96 -23.00
N THR A 125 6.33 14.66 -22.82
CA THR A 125 7.25 13.57 -23.15
C THR A 125 7.27 13.32 -24.66
N ARG A 126 6.12 13.41 -25.33
CA ARG A 126 6.02 13.25 -26.78
C ARG A 126 6.72 14.36 -27.58
N GLN A 127 6.78 15.57 -27.05
CA GLN A 127 7.47 16.70 -27.70
C GLN A 127 8.98 16.48 -27.84
N ASN A 128 9.58 15.68 -26.95
CA ASN A 128 11.02 15.38 -26.97
C ASN A 128 11.21 13.87 -27.12
N ALA A 129 11.22 13.39 -28.37
CA ALA A 129 11.51 11.99 -28.66
C ALA A 129 12.88 11.61 -28.05
N GLY A 130 12.89 10.65 -27.13
CA GLY A 130 14.13 10.21 -26.46
C GLY A 130 14.02 9.97 -24.97
N TRP A 131 12.90 10.33 -24.33
CA TRP A 131 12.66 9.93 -22.94
C TRP A 131 12.69 8.42 -22.77
N LYS A 132 13.41 7.98 -21.74
CA LYS A 132 13.48 6.58 -21.32
C LYS A 132 13.08 6.48 -19.86
N LEU A 133 12.48 5.36 -19.50
CA LEU A 133 12.29 5.01 -18.09
C LEU A 133 13.66 4.85 -17.42
N ASP A 134 13.84 5.51 -16.27
CA ASP A 134 15.01 5.34 -15.42
C ASP A 134 14.64 4.52 -14.17
N TYR A 135 13.65 5.00 -13.41
CA TYR A 135 13.13 4.31 -12.23
C TYR A 135 11.60 4.26 -12.23
N PHE A 136 11.08 3.22 -11.59
CA PHE A 136 9.66 3.06 -11.27
C PHE A 136 9.58 2.72 -9.78
N ILE A 137 9.08 3.66 -8.99
CA ILE A 137 9.00 3.51 -7.53
C ILE A 137 7.53 3.50 -7.15
N VAL A 138 7.11 2.53 -6.34
CA VAL A 138 5.78 2.51 -5.74
C VAL A 138 5.92 2.78 -4.26
N GLN A 139 5.14 3.73 -3.77
CA GLN A 139 5.14 4.11 -2.38
C GLN A 139 3.72 4.52 -1.95
N PRO A 140 3.39 4.40 -0.66
CA PRO A 140 2.17 4.97 -0.14
C PRO A 140 2.09 6.49 -0.36
N TYR A 141 0.88 7.00 -0.47
CA TYR A 141 0.61 8.43 -0.61
C TYR A 141 -0.63 8.79 0.22
N ASP A 142 -0.63 9.98 0.86
CA ASP A 142 -1.67 10.43 1.80
C ASP A 142 -2.00 9.44 2.93
N GLY A 143 -1.10 8.48 3.17
CA GLY A 143 -1.23 7.46 4.20
C GLY A 143 -2.06 6.24 3.80
N ASP A 144 -3.11 6.39 2.98
CA ASP A 144 -4.07 5.31 2.68
C ASP A 144 -4.14 4.88 1.21
N LYS A 145 -3.39 5.53 0.32
CA LYS A 145 -3.35 5.24 -1.13
C LYS A 145 -1.99 4.76 -1.59
N TRP A 146 -1.93 4.19 -2.78
CA TRP A 146 -0.68 3.92 -3.48
C TRP A 146 -0.42 4.89 -4.63
N ASN A 147 0.82 5.35 -4.74
CA ASN A 147 1.29 6.18 -5.84
C ASN A 147 2.50 5.50 -6.50
N ALA A 148 2.56 5.59 -7.82
CA ALA A 148 3.77 5.27 -8.58
C ALA A 148 4.45 6.55 -9.04
N ASN A 149 5.72 6.71 -8.68
CA ASN A 149 6.60 7.71 -9.28
C ASN A 149 7.31 7.08 -10.47
N VAL A 150 6.98 7.55 -11.68
CA VAL A 150 7.62 7.16 -12.92
C VAL A 150 8.69 8.18 -13.24
N GLN A 151 9.95 7.84 -12.99
CA GLN A 151 11.09 8.70 -13.28
C GLN A 151 11.60 8.44 -14.69
N LEU A 152 11.70 9.51 -15.46
CA LEU A 152 12.15 9.50 -16.84
C LEU A 152 13.48 10.23 -16.97
N PHE A 153 14.32 9.74 -17.87
CA PHE A 153 15.58 10.35 -18.23
C PHE A 153 15.63 10.66 -19.72
N LEU A 154 16.06 11.86 -20.04
CA LEU A 154 16.34 12.31 -21.40
C LEU A 154 17.83 12.64 -21.53
N ALA A 155 18.53 11.86 -22.33
CA ALA A 155 19.94 12.10 -22.62
C ALA A 155 20.13 13.26 -23.61
N GLY A 156 21.33 13.86 -23.62
CA GLY A 156 21.76 14.74 -24.70
C GLY A 156 21.30 16.20 -24.60
N LEU A 157 20.67 16.60 -23.50
CA LEU A 157 20.41 18.01 -23.19
C LEU A 157 21.27 18.46 -22.01
N LYS A 158 21.83 19.67 -22.09
CA LYS A 158 22.50 20.30 -20.95
C LYS A 158 21.47 20.76 -19.94
N GLN A 159 21.76 20.58 -18.66
CA GLN A 159 20.96 21.18 -17.60
C GLN A 159 21.08 22.71 -17.63
N SER A 160 20.06 23.40 -17.14
CA SER A 160 20.10 24.87 -17.01
C SER A 160 21.12 25.27 -15.94
N PRO A 161 21.80 26.42 -16.07
CA PRO A 161 22.75 26.91 -15.06
C PRO A 161 22.13 26.92 -13.64
N PRO A 162 22.91 26.58 -12.59
CA PRO A 162 24.38 26.49 -12.57
C PRO A 162 24.97 25.12 -12.89
N SER A 163 24.16 24.06 -13.05
CA SER A 163 24.70 22.74 -13.36
C SER A 163 25.05 22.65 -14.86
N GLN A 164 26.25 22.16 -15.17
CA GLN A 164 26.68 21.88 -16.55
C GLN A 164 26.57 20.38 -16.88
N GLY A 165 25.71 19.67 -16.16
CA GLY A 165 25.48 18.24 -16.36
C GLY A 165 24.77 17.96 -17.68
N CYS A 166 25.08 16.82 -18.27
CA CYS A 166 24.36 16.29 -19.43
C CYS A 166 23.28 15.32 -18.97
N GLY A 167 22.09 15.48 -19.52
CA GLY A 167 20.93 14.68 -19.21
C GLY A 167 19.94 15.40 -18.31
N TRP A 168 18.66 15.08 -18.51
CA TRP A 168 17.55 15.71 -17.85
C TRP A 168 16.66 14.65 -17.21
N TYR A 169 16.25 14.89 -15.96
CA TYR A 169 15.37 13.99 -15.22
C TYR A 169 14.00 14.65 -15.05
N GLY A 170 12.96 13.93 -15.45
CA GLY A 170 11.57 14.27 -15.21
C GLY A 170 10.90 13.18 -14.38
N SER A 171 9.79 13.49 -13.75
CA SER A 171 8.99 12.47 -13.04
C SER A 171 7.51 12.75 -13.16
N VAL A 172 6.73 11.67 -13.15
CA VAL A 172 5.27 11.71 -13.14
C VAL A 172 4.77 10.86 -11.98
N ASP A 173 3.98 11.46 -11.10
CA ASP A 173 3.29 10.75 -10.03
C ASP A 173 1.91 10.32 -10.51
N VAL A 174 1.65 9.02 -10.46
CA VAL A 174 0.40 8.40 -10.89
C VAL A 174 -0.27 7.71 -9.71
N ASP A 175 -1.50 8.12 -9.42
CA ASP A 175 -2.37 7.44 -8.46
C ASP A 175 -2.70 6.04 -8.99
N LEU A 176 -2.36 4.99 -8.25
CA LEU A 176 -2.50 3.62 -8.75
C LEU A 176 -3.94 3.09 -8.65
N GLU A 177 -4.79 3.68 -7.82
CA GLU A 177 -6.20 3.30 -7.74
C GLU A 177 -6.98 3.89 -8.90
N THR A 178 -6.67 5.11 -9.33
CA THR A 178 -7.49 5.84 -10.33
C THR A 178 -6.78 6.04 -11.67
N LEU A 179 -5.48 5.74 -11.75
CA LEU A 179 -4.59 6.02 -12.88
C LEU A 179 -4.51 7.49 -13.28
N LYS A 180 -4.90 8.39 -12.38
CA LYS A 180 -4.79 9.83 -12.60
C LYS A 180 -3.38 10.30 -12.32
N ILE A 181 -2.92 11.22 -13.17
CA ILE A 181 -1.68 11.95 -12.94
C ILE A 181 -1.92 12.96 -11.83
N ARG A 182 -1.13 12.86 -10.77
CA ARG A 182 -1.20 13.75 -9.61
C ARG A 182 -0.26 14.93 -9.74
N ASN A 183 0.92 14.67 -10.25
CA ASN A 183 1.99 15.64 -10.35
C ASN A 183 2.90 15.32 -11.54
N ILE A 184 3.42 16.38 -12.16
CA ILE A 184 4.39 16.31 -13.23
C ILE A 184 5.52 17.25 -12.82
N SER A 185 6.75 16.73 -12.77
CA SER A 185 7.93 17.52 -12.43
C SER A 185 8.95 17.45 -13.55
N ASN A 186 9.53 18.60 -13.89
CA ASN A 186 10.62 18.74 -14.85
C ASN A 186 10.31 18.12 -16.24
N LEU A 187 9.05 18.22 -16.67
CA LEU A 187 8.58 17.86 -18.00
C LEU A 187 7.75 19.03 -18.57
N PRO A 188 8.08 19.58 -19.75
CA PRO A 188 9.23 19.25 -20.60
C PRO A 188 10.56 19.81 -20.02
N PRO A 189 11.73 19.50 -20.63
CA PRO A 189 12.99 20.12 -20.24
C PRO A 189 12.95 21.63 -20.43
N ILE A 190 13.56 22.38 -19.51
CA ILE A 190 13.68 23.85 -19.62
C ILE A 190 14.77 24.22 -20.63
N SER A 191 15.82 23.42 -20.70
CA SER A 191 16.93 23.63 -21.64
C SER A 191 16.68 22.93 -22.97
N THR A 192 17.01 23.62 -24.06
CA THR A 192 17.07 23.06 -25.42
C THR A 192 18.50 22.91 -25.92
N GLU A 193 19.50 23.28 -25.11
CA GLU A 193 20.91 23.20 -25.47
C GLU A 193 21.36 21.74 -25.46
N LYS A 194 21.95 21.29 -26.56
CA LYS A 194 22.48 19.93 -26.67
C LYS A 194 23.80 19.77 -25.92
N CYS A 195 23.99 18.58 -25.39
CA CYS A 195 25.32 17.99 -25.24
C CYS A 195 25.77 17.43 -26.60
#